data_AF-A0A2V9Q3J6-F1
#
_entry.id   AF-A0A2V9Q3J6-F1
#
_cell.length_a   1.000
_cell.length_b   1.000
_cell.length_c   1.000
_cell.angle_alpha   90.00
_cell.angle_beta   90.00
_cell.angle_gamma   90.00
#
_symmetry.space_group_name_H-M   'P 1'
#
loop_
_entity.id
_entity.type
_entity.pdbx_description
1 polymer ?
#
loop_
_entity_poly.entity_id
_entity_poly.type
_entity_poly.pdbx_seq_one_letter_code
_entity_poly.pdbx_strand_id
1 'polypeptide(L)'
;MSFLEIVYIFFLATLFYTYWVALSRLRSRPLPLSPILGWMVGLGYFILAPLTVLVFNGGYSIPDIIGANDRYASVDLTSTTYFLPMTVIWLALLLSFLSVLLFAPLRGQAASEPSPWLNEQKLKRILLFTSGLSLLDYLFQIRMSGGMESFLVSHWYLRQDELFARFGDPFVLYSRMSLANQIIFASSAALYVGIHLQGRTRNWRFMVLIAFFLITQMVMSGNRIFIALFGLAFLTSCWVYGRKQMMLKLLIISPAVLLVFSVWAYVRHDISDLGEEIASHAQADVGNRVTTTLIDTTEGSCVMILLHMVNDFGSKFDYLYGVSYTKAITFVLPRRIYPDKPNNFPTLLADLYEPGEITSLGATQLGELYANFGFLSVLLLPVVTVGLMWLSNRPPFGTEKHVLIEAVLFLLLLWSVLASFEDSFITLVFALLLIRCFTFERHLSFSGSLQLSYEKAQ
;
A
#
# COMPACT_ATOMS: atom_id res chain seq x y z
N MET A 1 -0.93 -34.14 6.51
CA MET A 1 -1.30 -32.84 7.09
C MET A 1 -1.00 -32.90 8.57
N SER A 2 -0.07 -32.09 9.06
CA SER A 2 0.29 -32.04 10.49
C SER A 2 -0.86 -31.45 11.33
N PHE A 3 -0.84 -31.65 12.66
CA PHE A 3 -1.82 -31.02 13.55
C PHE A 3 -1.78 -29.48 13.45
N LEU A 4 -0.59 -28.89 13.36
CA LEU A 4 -0.41 -27.45 13.21
C LEU A 4 -1.02 -26.93 11.91
N GLU A 5 -0.85 -27.63 10.79
CA GLU A 5 -1.50 -27.28 9.52
C GLU A 5 -3.04 -27.25 9.64
N ILE A 6 -3.64 -28.23 10.32
CA ILE A 6 -5.10 -28.25 10.57
C ILE A 6 -5.52 -26.98 11.35
N VAL A 7 -4.77 -26.62 12.39
CA VAL A 7 -5.05 -25.43 13.20
C VAL A 7 -4.92 -24.15 12.38
N TYR A 8 -3.88 -24.03 11.55
CA TYR A 8 -3.71 -22.84 10.70
C TYR A 8 -4.77 -22.74 9.60
N ILE A 9 -5.21 -23.86 9.03
CA ILE A 9 -6.35 -23.87 8.11
C ILE A 9 -7.63 -23.38 8.81
N PHE A 10 -7.86 -23.79 10.06
CA PHE A 10 -8.97 -23.28 10.86
C PHE A 10 -8.84 -21.76 11.13
N PHE A 11 -7.64 -21.28 11.47
CA PHE A 11 -7.36 -19.85 11.61
C PHE A 11 -7.71 -19.09 10.33
N LEU A 12 -7.25 -19.56 9.16
CA LEU A 12 -7.58 -18.94 7.89
C LEU A 12 -9.08 -18.97 7.59
N ALA A 13 -9.76 -20.09 7.81
CA ALA A 13 -11.20 -20.20 7.56
C ALA A 13 -12.00 -19.18 8.38
N THR A 14 -11.65 -19.00 9.66
CA THR A 14 -12.30 -18.00 10.52
C THR A 14 -11.98 -16.56 10.08
N LEU A 15 -10.75 -16.28 9.66
CA LEU A 15 -10.38 -14.97 9.11
C LEU A 15 -11.11 -14.66 7.81
N PHE A 16 -11.15 -15.59 6.85
CA PHE A 16 -11.86 -15.39 5.59
C PHE A 16 -13.36 -15.16 5.79
N TYR A 17 -13.99 -15.94 6.67
CA TYR A 17 -15.40 -15.75 6.99
C TYR A 17 -15.66 -14.36 7.60
N THR A 18 -14.93 -14.00 8.65
CA THR A 18 -15.12 -12.71 9.35
C THR A 18 -14.76 -11.52 8.47
N TYR A 19 -13.68 -11.61 7.70
CA TYR A 19 -13.27 -10.63 6.69
C TYR A 19 -14.36 -10.41 5.64
N TRP A 20 -14.91 -11.49 5.08
CA TRP A 20 -15.95 -11.39 4.06
C TRP A 20 -17.23 -10.73 4.57
N VAL A 21 -17.67 -11.09 5.79
CA VAL A 21 -18.83 -10.45 6.42
C VAL A 21 -18.54 -8.98 6.73
N ALA A 22 -17.34 -8.66 7.22
CA ALA A 22 -16.92 -7.28 7.52
C ALA A 22 -16.90 -6.41 6.26
N LEU A 23 -16.27 -6.89 5.17
CA LEU A 23 -16.32 -6.23 3.87
C LEU A 23 -17.75 -6.03 3.39
N SER A 24 -18.57 -7.10 3.42
CA SER A 24 -19.96 -7.03 2.97
C SER A 24 -20.78 -5.96 3.72
N ARG A 25 -20.46 -5.69 4.99
CA ARG A 25 -21.05 -4.61 5.78
C ARG A 25 -20.62 -3.23 5.31
N LEU A 26 -19.37 -3.06 4.86
CA LEU A 26 -18.83 -1.79 4.34
C LEU A 26 -19.25 -1.49 2.89
N ARG A 27 -19.75 -2.47 2.15
CA ARG A 27 -20.12 -2.35 0.73
C ARG A 27 -21.22 -1.31 0.44
N SER A 28 -22.05 -0.94 1.42
CA SER A 28 -23.28 -0.16 1.20
C SER A 28 -23.10 1.35 1.00
N ARG A 29 -21.87 1.83 0.75
CA ARG A 29 -21.59 3.27 0.60
C ARG A 29 -21.70 3.74 -0.86
N PRO A 30 -22.11 5.00 -1.10
CA PRO A 30 -22.27 5.54 -2.45
C PRO A 30 -20.93 5.69 -3.18
N LEU A 31 -19.84 5.98 -2.46
CA LEU A 31 -18.49 6.02 -3.01
C LEU A 31 -17.72 4.74 -2.60
N PRO A 32 -17.15 3.98 -3.56
CA PRO A 32 -16.41 2.74 -3.27
C PRO A 32 -15.02 2.99 -2.68
N LEU A 33 -14.53 4.23 -2.66
CA LEU A 33 -13.18 4.58 -2.23
C LEU A 33 -13.22 5.22 -0.83
N SER A 34 -13.77 4.51 0.15
CA SER A 34 -13.80 4.99 1.55
C SER A 34 -12.55 4.56 2.35
N PRO A 35 -11.98 5.42 3.22
CA PRO A 35 -10.78 5.14 4.00
C PRO A 35 -10.76 3.75 4.68
N ILE A 36 -11.83 3.40 5.41
CA ILE A 36 -11.92 2.10 6.09
C ILE A 36 -11.90 0.92 5.11
N LEU A 37 -12.51 1.06 3.93
CA LEU A 37 -12.50 0.01 2.93
C LEU A 37 -11.09 -0.15 2.34
N GLY A 38 -10.35 0.94 2.17
CA GLY A 38 -8.93 0.90 1.77
C GLY A 38 -8.09 0.11 2.77
N TRP A 39 -8.23 0.42 4.06
CA TRP A 39 -7.59 -0.31 5.16
C TRP A 39 -7.92 -1.81 5.14
N MET A 40 -9.21 -2.17 5.05
CA MET A 40 -9.65 -3.57 5.02
C MET A 40 -9.12 -4.33 3.80
N VAL A 41 -9.18 -3.71 2.62
CA VAL A 41 -8.63 -4.31 1.39
C VAL A 41 -7.11 -4.49 1.50
N GLY A 42 -6.41 -3.53 2.12
CA GLY A 42 -4.99 -3.65 2.42
C GLY A 42 -4.69 -4.84 3.34
N LEU A 43 -5.41 -4.98 4.47
CA LEU A 43 -5.24 -6.13 5.38
C LEU A 43 -5.52 -7.46 4.67
N GLY A 44 -6.54 -7.50 3.81
CA GLY A 44 -6.87 -8.67 3.01
C GLY A 44 -5.78 -9.05 2.01
N TYR A 45 -5.21 -8.05 1.31
CA TYR A 45 -4.26 -8.29 0.23
C TYR A 45 -2.81 -8.46 0.71
N PHE A 46 -2.32 -7.59 1.60
CA PHE A 46 -0.92 -7.58 2.02
C PHE A 46 -0.62 -8.46 3.25
N ILE A 47 -1.64 -8.93 3.96
CA ILE A 47 -1.44 -9.83 5.11
C ILE A 47 -2.18 -11.16 4.90
N LEU A 48 -3.51 -11.14 4.75
CA LEU A 48 -4.30 -12.37 4.70
C LEU A 48 -3.98 -13.23 3.46
N ALA A 49 -3.82 -12.62 2.28
CA ALA A 49 -3.49 -13.37 1.06
C ALA A 49 -2.10 -14.04 1.11
N PRO A 50 -0.98 -13.36 1.43
CA PRO A 50 0.31 -14.03 1.59
C PRO A 50 0.32 -15.06 2.72
N LEU A 51 -0.36 -14.80 3.84
CA LEU A 51 -0.52 -15.80 4.90
C LEU A 51 -1.21 -17.06 4.40
N THR A 52 -2.19 -16.92 3.51
CA THR A 52 -2.88 -18.03 2.86
C THR A 52 -1.94 -18.85 1.99
N VAL A 53 -1.07 -18.19 1.23
CA VAL A 53 -0.04 -18.86 0.42
C VAL A 53 0.91 -19.65 1.32
N LEU A 54 1.40 -19.05 2.41
CA LEU A 54 2.30 -19.72 3.36
C LEU A 54 1.65 -20.97 3.99
N VAL A 55 0.42 -20.86 4.51
CA VAL A 55 -0.26 -21.99 5.16
C VAL A 55 -0.52 -23.15 4.21
N PHE A 56 -0.97 -22.88 2.98
CA PHE A 56 -1.23 -23.94 2.01
C PHE A 56 0.04 -24.63 1.49
N ASN A 57 1.20 -23.98 1.61
CA ASN A 57 2.50 -24.55 1.23
C ASN A 57 3.28 -25.10 2.43
N GLY A 58 2.77 -24.98 3.66
CA GLY A 58 3.48 -25.36 4.89
C GLY A 58 4.66 -24.45 5.23
N GLY A 59 4.83 -23.33 4.54
CA GLY A 59 6.01 -22.47 4.63
C GLY A 59 6.45 -21.91 3.27
N TYR A 60 7.57 -21.20 3.27
CA TYR A 60 8.25 -20.72 2.08
C TYR A 60 9.70 -20.37 2.40
N SER A 61 10.59 -20.58 1.42
CA SER A 61 11.97 -20.10 1.47
C SER A 61 12.23 -19.23 0.25
N ILE A 62 12.74 -18.02 0.49
CA ILE A 62 13.17 -17.08 -0.55
C ILE A 62 14.33 -17.73 -1.30
N PRO A 63 14.27 -17.83 -2.64
CA PRO A 63 15.36 -18.37 -3.44
C PRO A 63 16.66 -17.58 -3.27
N ASP A 64 17.80 -18.28 -3.20
CA ASP A 64 19.13 -17.69 -2.98
C ASP A 64 19.50 -16.60 -4.00
N ILE A 65 18.97 -16.68 -5.22
CA ILE A 65 19.19 -15.69 -6.29
C ILE A 65 18.70 -14.28 -5.91
N ILE A 66 17.79 -14.17 -4.95
CA ILE A 66 17.25 -12.90 -4.45
C ILE A 66 18.21 -12.26 -3.42
N GLY A 67 19.25 -12.99 -2.97
CA GLY A 67 20.26 -12.48 -2.05
C GLY A 67 19.78 -12.26 -0.62
N ALA A 68 18.61 -12.79 -0.26
CA ALA A 68 18.09 -12.72 1.10
C ALA A 68 18.90 -13.63 2.02
N ASN A 69 19.23 -13.15 3.23
CA ASN A 69 20.01 -13.96 4.16
C ASN A 69 19.19 -14.96 4.97
N ASP A 70 19.87 -15.96 5.54
CA ASP A 70 19.27 -17.05 6.31
C ASP A 70 18.44 -16.61 7.54
N ARG A 71 18.56 -15.35 7.98
CA ARG A 71 17.94 -14.87 9.23
C ARG A 71 16.44 -14.64 9.10
N TYR A 72 15.94 -14.40 7.88
CA TYR A 72 14.50 -14.24 7.63
C TYR A 72 14.03 -14.87 6.30
N ALA A 73 14.96 -15.39 5.49
CA ALA A 73 14.66 -15.94 4.17
C ALA A 73 13.74 -17.17 4.19
N SER A 74 13.58 -17.86 5.32
CA SER A 74 12.73 -19.06 5.40
C SER A 74 11.71 -19.00 6.53
N VAL A 75 10.54 -19.59 6.25
CA VAL A 75 9.46 -19.84 7.20
C VAL A 75 9.00 -21.28 7.01
N ASP A 76 8.99 -22.06 8.08
CA ASP A 76 8.48 -23.44 8.10
C ASP A 76 7.34 -23.55 9.11
N LEU A 77 6.10 -23.56 8.61
CA LEU A 77 4.91 -23.63 9.44
C LEU A 77 4.66 -25.03 10.03
N THR A 78 5.43 -26.05 9.62
CA THR A 78 5.41 -27.35 10.31
C THR A 78 6.12 -27.29 11.67
N SER A 79 6.98 -26.29 11.87
CA SER A 79 7.66 -26.04 13.13
C SER A 79 6.77 -25.35 14.16
N THR A 80 6.88 -25.79 15.42
CA THR A 80 6.19 -25.17 16.56
C THR A 80 6.66 -23.74 16.83
N THR A 81 7.84 -23.34 16.34
CA THR A 81 8.39 -21.99 16.46
C THR A 81 7.44 -20.93 15.90
N TYR A 82 6.63 -21.25 14.89
CA TYR A 82 5.72 -20.27 14.27
C TYR A 82 4.30 -20.27 14.85
N PHE A 83 4.00 -21.12 15.83
CA PHE A 83 2.66 -21.17 16.42
C PHE A 83 2.26 -19.86 17.10
N LEU A 84 3.18 -19.27 17.87
CA LEU A 84 2.95 -18.00 18.55
C LEU A 84 2.79 -16.83 17.54
N PRO A 85 3.70 -16.62 16.57
CA PRO A 85 3.50 -15.66 15.48
C PRO A 85 2.16 -15.78 14.77
N MET A 86 1.80 -16.99 14.35
CA MET A 86 0.53 -17.25 13.68
C MET A 86 -0.67 -16.87 14.56
N THR A 87 -0.62 -17.19 15.85
CA THR A 87 -1.69 -16.86 16.81
C THR A 87 -1.83 -15.35 17.02
N VAL A 88 -0.70 -14.63 17.15
CA VAL A 88 -0.70 -13.16 17.30
C VAL A 88 -1.31 -12.49 16.07
N ILE A 89 -0.87 -12.88 14.87
CA ILE A 89 -1.38 -12.33 13.61
C ILE A 89 -2.87 -12.66 13.46
N TRP A 90 -3.25 -13.91 13.72
CA TRP A 90 -4.64 -14.35 13.66
C TRP A 90 -5.54 -13.55 14.61
N LEU A 91 -5.16 -13.40 15.89
CA LEU A 91 -5.93 -12.62 16.86
C LEU A 91 -6.04 -11.14 16.45
N ALA A 92 -4.94 -10.52 16.05
CA ALA A 92 -4.93 -9.11 15.66
C ALA A 92 -5.87 -8.83 14.47
N LEU A 93 -5.81 -9.67 13.44
CA LEU A 93 -6.69 -9.57 12.27
C LEU A 93 -8.15 -9.88 12.63
N LEU A 94 -8.40 -10.96 13.38
CA LEU A 94 -9.75 -11.36 13.78
C LEU A 94 -10.43 -10.24 14.58
N LEU A 95 -9.75 -9.67 15.57
CA LEU A 95 -10.29 -8.58 16.37
C LEU A 95 -10.53 -7.31 15.54
N SER A 96 -9.66 -7.03 14.56
CA SER A 96 -9.85 -5.90 13.64
C SER A 96 -11.11 -6.09 12.79
N PHE A 97 -11.33 -7.29 12.24
CA PHE A 97 -12.52 -7.61 11.46
C PHE A 97 -13.79 -7.60 12.31
N LEU A 98 -13.74 -8.16 13.53
CA LEU A 98 -14.82 -8.08 14.50
C LEU A 98 -15.15 -6.64 14.88
N SER A 99 -14.15 -5.77 15.03
CA SER A 99 -14.36 -4.34 15.31
C SER A 99 -15.18 -3.65 14.21
N VAL A 100 -14.93 -3.99 12.94
CA VAL A 100 -15.79 -3.52 11.84
C VAL A 100 -17.22 -4.04 12.00
N LEU A 101 -17.40 -5.31 12.34
CA LEU A 101 -18.73 -5.89 12.55
C LEU A 101 -19.49 -5.27 13.73
N LEU A 102 -18.81 -4.89 14.79
CA LEU A 102 -19.41 -4.29 15.97
C LEU A 102 -19.75 -2.81 15.77
N PHE A 103 -18.83 -2.05 15.17
CA PHE A 103 -18.92 -0.58 15.17
C PHE A 103 -19.28 0.03 13.80
N ALA A 104 -19.28 -0.72 12.69
CA ALA A 104 -19.75 -0.18 11.40
C ALA A 104 -21.28 -0.02 11.41
N PRO A 105 -21.82 1.06 10.81
CA PRO A 105 -23.26 1.28 10.76
C PRO A 105 -23.99 0.13 10.06
N LEU A 106 -25.22 -0.16 10.49
CA LEU A 106 -26.04 -1.20 9.87
C LEU A 106 -26.44 -0.79 8.44
N ARG A 107 -26.55 -1.80 7.57
CA ARG A 107 -26.93 -1.66 6.16
C ARG A 107 -28.30 -0.97 6.07
N GLY A 108 -28.32 0.27 5.59
CA GLY A 108 -29.53 1.11 5.50
C GLY A 108 -29.36 2.51 6.09
N GLN A 109 -28.62 2.67 7.18
CA GLN A 109 -28.35 4.00 7.76
C GLN A 109 -27.42 4.84 6.87
N ALA A 110 -26.45 4.20 6.22
CA ALA A 110 -25.51 4.83 5.30
C ALA A 110 -26.13 5.24 3.94
N ALA A 111 -27.33 4.78 3.61
CA ALA A 111 -27.98 5.08 2.33
C ALA A 111 -28.49 6.53 2.22
N SER A 112 -28.39 7.30 3.31
CA SER A 112 -28.77 8.71 3.37
C SER A 112 -27.66 9.67 2.94
N GLU A 113 -26.43 9.20 2.67
CA GLU A 113 -25.37 10.09 2.21
C GLU A 113 -25.66 10.58 0.78
N PRO A 114 -25.58 11.90 0.53
CA PRO A 114 -25.80 12.46 -0.80
C PRO A 114 -24.80 11.90 -1.80
N SER A 115 -25.23 11.73 -3.05
CA SER A 115 -24.34 11.30 -4.13
C SER A 115 -23.21 12.32 -4.31
N PRO A 116 -21.95 11.88 -4.44
CA PRO A 116 -20.84 12.79 -4.66
C PRO A 116 -21.05 13.59 -5.95
N TRP A 117 -20.85 14.90 -5.90
CA TRP A 117 -20.81 15.73 -7.09
C TRP A 117 -19.39 15.78 -7.63
N LEU A 118 -19.20 15.28 -8.84
CA LEU A 118 -17.88 15.08 -9.44
C LEU A 118 -17.78 15.81 -10.77
N ASN A 119 -17.00 16.90 -10.78
CA ASN A 119 -16.65 17.60 -12.00
C ASN A 119 -15.56 16.82 -12.76
N GLU A 120 -15.96 16.06 -13.78
CA GLU A 120 -15.04 15.24 -14.61
C GLU A 120 -13.91 16.08 -15.23
N GLN A 121 -14.19 17.31 -15.69
CA GLN A 121 -13.18 18.16 -16.30
C GLN A 121 -12.11 18.59 -15.28
N LYS A 122 -12.54 18.93 -14.06
CA LYS A 122 -11.61 19.26 -12.96
C LYS A 122 -10.74 18.04 -12.63
N LEU A 123 -11.32 16.84 -12.56
CA LEU A 123 -10.56 15.61 -12.30
C LEU A 123 -9.54 15.31 -13.40
N LYS A 124 -9.89 15.51 -14.69
CA LYS A 124 -8.93 15.42 -15.80
C LYS A 124 -7.80 16.43 -15.67
N ARG A 125 -8.09 17.68 -15.27
CA ARG A 125 -7.06 18.70 -15.03
C ARG A 125 -6.12 18.30 -13.89
N ILE A 126 -6.64 17.76 -12.79
CA ILE A 126 -5.82 17.25 -11.67
C ILE A 126 -4.91 16.12 -12.16
N LEU A 127 -5.44 15.17 -12.94
CA LEU A 127 -4.66 14.08 -13.50
C LEU A 127 -3.55 14.58 -14.43
N LEU A 128 -3.86 15.45 -15.38
CA LEU A 128 -2.85 16.02 -16.27
C LEU A 128 -1.79 16.83 -15.52
N PHE A 129 -2.20 17.59 -14.50
CA PHE A 129 -1.29 18.40 -13.70
C PHE A 129 -0.34 17.52 -12.86
N THR A 130 -0.88 16.53 -12.14
CA THR A 130 -0.09 15.61 -11.32
C THR A 130 0.83 14.73 -12.18
N SER A 131 0.38 14.30 -13.36
CA SER A 131 1.24 13.69 -14.38
C SER A 131 2.36 14.62 -14.85
N GLY A 132 2.06 15.89 -15.10
CA GLY A 132 3.06 16.90 -15.46
C GLY A 132 4.12 17.09 -14.38
N LEU A 133 3.71 17.15 -13.11
CA LEU A 133 4.64 17.20 -11.98
C LEU A 133 5.53 15.95 -11.91
N SER A 134 4.98 14.75 -12.12
CA SER A 134 5.77 13.51 -12.14
C SER A 134 6.78 13.50 -13.30
N LEU A 135 6.41 13.99 -14.48
CA LEU A 135 7.35 14.11 -15.61
C LEU A 135 8.49 15.08 -15.30
N LEU A 136 8.19 16.22 -14.66
CA LEU A 136 9.22 17.17 -14.23
C LEU A 136 10.15 16.54 -13.19
N ASP A 137 9.61 15.78 -12.24
CA ASP A 137 10.39 15.02 -11.27
C ASP A 137 11.31 14.01 -11.95
N TYR A 138 10.81 13.25 -12.92
CA TYR A 138 11.63 12.29 -13.67
C TYR A 138 12.73 12.97 -14.48
N LEU A 139 12.44 14.08 -15.16
CA LEU A 139 13.46 14.85 -15.88
C LEU A 139 14.52 15.39 -14.94
N PHE A 140 14.12 15.84 -13.74
CA PHE A 140 15.05 16.26 -12.71
C PHE A 140 15.92 15.10 -12.24
N GLN A 141 15.35 13.95 -11.87
CA GLN A 141 16.10 12.79 -11.42
C GLN A 141 17.07 12.27 -12.50
N ILE A 142 16.61 12.13 -13.75
CA ILE A 142 17.48 11.74 -14.88
C ILE A 142 18.67 12.69 -15.02
N ARG A 143 18.42 14.00 -14.98
CA ARG A 143 19.49 15.00 -15.07
C ARG A 143 20.46 14.89 -13.89
N MET A 144 19.94 14.68 -12.68
CA MET A 144 20.77 14.63 -11.48
C MET A 144 21.59 13.36 -11.36
N SER A 145 21.10 12.24 -11.91
CA SER A 145 21.82 10.98 -12.03
C SER A 145 22.82 10.94 -13.19
N GLY A 146 23.08 12.07 -13.87
CA GLY A 146 24.09 12.13 -14.94
C GLY A 146 23.60 11.77 -16.35
N GLY A 147 22.28 11.66 -16.55
CA GLY A 147 21.66 11.40 -17.85
C GLY A 147 20.83 10.12 -17.89
N MET A 148 20.16 9.87 -19.03
CA MET A 148 19.21 8.75 -19.18
C MET A 148 19.90 7.39 -19.05
N GLU A 149 21.09 7.23 -19.63
CA GLU A 149 21.84 5.98 -19.58
C GLU A 149 22.22 5.60 -18.15
N SER A 150 22.89 6.51 -17.42
CA SER A 150 23.23 6.29 -16.02
C SER A 150 21.99 6.08 -15.17
N PHE A 151 20.90 6.80 -15.43
CA PHE A 151 19.63 6.60 -14.73
C PHE A 151 19.06 5.19 -14.96
N LEU A 152 19.08 4.65 -16.17
CA LEU A 152 18.46 3.34 -16.47
C LEU A 152 19.29 2.13 -16.00
N VAL A 153 20.62 2.28 -15.92
CA VAL A 153 21.53 1.21 -15.48
C VAL A 153 21.69 1.18 -13.95
N SER A 154 21.49 2.31 -13.27
CA SER A 154 21.68 2.36 -11.81
C SER A 154 20.43 1.90 -11.05
N HIS A 155 20.68 1.01 -10.07
CA HIS A 155 19.64 0.55 -9.16
C HIS A 155 18.96 1.73 -8.47
N TRP A 156 17.62 1.74 -8.46
CA TRP A 156 16.83 2.88 -7.98
C TRP A 156 17.15 3.29 -6.54
N TYR A 157 17.50 2.32 -5.67
CA TYR A 157 17.90 2.58 -4.28
C TYR A 157 19.23 3.33 -4.20
N LEU A 158 20.23 2.93 -4.99
CA LEU A 158 21.54 3.58 -5.02
C LEU A 158 21.44 5.01 -5.56
N ARG A 159 20.59 5.24 -6.58
CA ARG A 159 20.31 6.61 -7.06
C ARG A 159 19.76 7.50 -5.95
N GLN A 160 18.84 6.99 -5.14
CA GLN A 160 18.25 7.75 -4.04
C GLN A 160 19.30 8.04 -2.96
N ASP A 161 20.18 7.07 -2.65
CA ASP A 161 21.26 7.25 -1.69
C ASP A 161 22.29 8.29 -2.17
N GLU A 162 22.73 8.23 -3.43
CA GLU A 162 23.63 9.22 -4.03
C GLU A 162 23.05 10.64 -4.01
N LEU A 163 21.76 10.78 -4.37
CA LEU A 163 21.07 12.07 -4.32
C LEU A 163 20.91 12.56 -2.89
N PHE A 164 20.63 11.67 -1.94
CA PHE A 164 20.60 12.01 -0.52
C PHE A 164 21.98 12.44 -0.01
N ALA A 165 23.06 11.74 -0.38
CA ALA A 165 24.42 12.12 -0.02
C ALA A 165 24.80 13.51 -0.56
N ARG A 166 24.33 13.84 -1.78
CA ARG A 166 24.59 15.13 -2.43
C ARG A 166 23.78 16.29 -1.87
N PHE A 167 22.50 16.07 -1.57
CA PHE A 167 21.55 17.14 -1.26
C PHE A 167 21.05 17.16 0.18
N GLY A 168 21.25 16.10 0.94
CA GLY A 168 20.87 15.97 2.35
C GLY A 168 19.36 16.06 2.59
N ASP A 169 18.98 16.65 3.73
CA ASP A 169 17.59 16.76 4.18
C ASP A 169 16.61 17.42 3.18
N PRO A 170 16.98 18.47 2.41
CA PRO A 170 16.13 18.99 1.34
C PRO A 170 15.65 17.95 0.34
N PHE A 171 16.49 16.95 0.00
CA PHE A 171 16.11 15.89 -0.91
C PHE A 171 15.10 14.92 -0.28
N VAL A 172 15.13 14.73 1.04
CA VAL A 172 14.10 13.96 1.74
C VAL A 172 12.74 14.64 1.62
N LEU A 173 12.67 15.96 1.80
CA LEU A 173 11.40 16.69 1.63
C LEU A 173 10.91 16.61 0.18
N TYR A 174 11.82 16.73 -0.78
CA TYR A 174 11.53 16.57 -2.20
C TYR A 174 10.97 15.18 -2.52
N SER A 175 11.61 14.11 -2.06
CA SER A 175 11.18 12.73 -2.33
C SER A 175 9.81 12.43 -1.72
N ARG A 176 9.53 12.94 -0.52
CA ARG A 176 8.19 12.85 0.11
C ARG A 176 7.12 13.62 -0.65
N MET A 177 7.46 14.79 -1.21
CA MET A 177 6.55 15.56 -2.05
C MET A 177 6.26 14.85 -3.39
N SER A 178 7.26 14.24 -4.02
CA SER A 178 7.06 13.40 -5.22
C SER A 178 6.16 12.20 -4.90
N LEU A 179 6.42 11.49 -3.80
CA LEU A 179 5.62 10.35 -3.36
C LEU A 179 4.15 10.74 -3.08
N ALA A 180 3.94 11.89 -2.45
CA ALA A 180 2.60 12.44 -2.24
C ALA A 180 1.89 12.77 -3.56
N ASN A 181 2.58 13.37 -4.52
CA ASN A 181 2.02 13.62 -5.86
C ASN A 181 1.62 12.31 -6.57
N GLN A 182 2.44 11.27 -6.45
CA GLN A 182 2.16 9.94 -6.98
C GLN A 182 0.90 9.31 -6.36
N ILE A 183 0.71 9.45 -5.05
CA ILE A 183 -0.53 9.04 -4.36
C ILE A 183 -1.74 9.82 -4.87
N ILE A 184 -1.64 11.16 -5.01
CA ILE A 184 -2.74 11.99 -5.54
C ILE A 184 -3.09 11.57 -6.96
N PHE A 185 -2.10 11.31 -7.81
CA PHE A 185 -2.30 10.83 -9.17
C PHE A 185 -3.05 9.48 -9.18
N ALA A 186 -2.54 8.47 -8.47
CA ALA A 186 -3.16 7.15 -8.41
C ALA A 186 -4.58 7.21 -7.84
N SER A 187 -4.83 8.07 -6.85
CA SER A 187 -6.14 8.25 -6.24
C SER A 187 -7.13 8.93 -7.18
N SER A 188 -6.67 9.97 -7.89
CA SER A 188 -7.46 10.65 -8.91
C SER A 188 -7.79 9.72 -10.07
N ALA A 189 -6.85 8.84 -10.45
CA ALA A 189 -7.04 7.85 -11.49
C ALA A 189 -8.08 6.80 -11.08
N ALA A 190 -7.96 6.26 -9.86
CA ALA A 190 -8.93 5.33 -9.29
C ALA A 190 -10.33 5.96 -9.22
N LEU A 191 -10.43 7.21 -8.79
CA LEU A 191 -11.69 7.95 -8.76
C LEU A 191 -12.27 8.15 -10.17
N TYR A 192 -11.46 8.56 -11.14
CA TYR A 192 -11.87 8.76 -12.53
C TYR A 192 -12.45 7.49 -13.14
N VAL A 193 -11.74 6.37 -12.97
CA VAL A 193 -12.22 5.07 -13.46
C VAL A 193 -13.46 4.61 -12.68
N GLY A 194 -13.53 4.87 -11.37
CA GLY A 194 -14.69 4.60 -10.54
C GLY A 194 -15.97 5.28 -11.05
N ILE A 195 -15.89 6.56 -11.45
CA ILE A 195 -17.04 7.31 -12.01
C ILE A 195 -17.55 6.65 -13.29
N HIS A 196 -16.64 6.30 -14.21
CA HIS A 196 -16.98 5.64 -15.47
C HIS A 196 -17.53 4.21 -15.26
N LEU A 197 -17.00 3.49 -14.28
CA LEU A 197 -17.53 2.19 -13.86
C LEU A 197 -18.97 2.31 -13.32
N GLN A 198 -19.28 3.37 -12.57
CA GLN A 198 -20.62 3.61 -12.07
C GLN A 198 -21.59 3.94 -13.22
N GLY A 199 -21.23 4.93 -14.04
CA GLY A 199 -22.05 5.44 -15.15
C GLY A 199 -22.15 4.52 -16.37
N ARG A 200 -21.40 3.40 -16.42
CA ARG A 200 -21.29 2.51 -17.60
C ARG A 200 -20.77 3.21 -18.86
N THR A 201 -20.16 4.38 -18.72
CA THR A 201 -19.55 5.11 -19.82
C THR A 201 -18.09 4.70 -19.97
N ARG A 202 -17.55 4.77 -21.19
CA ARG A 202 -16.15 4.43 -21.46
C ARG A 202 -15.47 5.57 -22.19
N ASN A 203 -14.47 6.17 -21.55
CA ASN A 203 -13.54 7.10 -22.20
C ASN A 203 -12.16 6.43 -22.32
N TRP A 204 -12.02 5.58 -23.33
CA TRP A 204 -10.82 4.75 -23.51
C TRP A 204 -9.54 5.58 -23.68
N ARG A 205 -9.62 6.74 -24.34
CA ARG A 205 -8.45 7.61 -24.59
C ARG A 205 -7.79 8.03 -23.29
N PHE A 206 -8.59 8.45 -22.32
CA PHE A 206 -8.08 8.91 -21.04
C PHE A 206 -7.68 7.74 -20.13
N MET A 207 -8.35 6.58 -20.24
CA MET A 207 -7.93 5.35 -19.54
C MET A 207 -6.57 4.85 -20.03
N VAL A 208 -6.30 4.90 -21.34
CA VAL A 208 -4.99 4.58 -21.91
C VAL A 208 -3.92 5.54 -21.41
N LEU A 209 -4.23 6.85 -21.32
CA LEU A 209 -3.31 7.84 -20.75
C LEU A 209 -2.95 7.53 -19.28
N ILE A 210 -3.95 7.19 -18.45
CA ILE A 210 -3.72 6.78 -17.06
C ILE A 210 -2.82 5.54 -17.00
N ALA A 211 -3.11 4.52 -17.81
CA ALA A 211 -2.32 3.30 -17.86
C ALA A 211 -0.88 3.57 -18.30
N PHE A 212 -0.68 4.41 -19.31
CA PHE A 212 0.64 4.86 -19.76
C PHE A 212 1.42 5.49 -18.61
N PHE A 213 0.83 6.45 -17.88
CA PHE A 213 1.52 7.11 -16.78
C PHE A 213 1.82 6.19 -15.59
N LEU A 214 0.93 5.23 -15.28
CA LEU A 214 1.18 4.21 -14.26
C LEU A 214 2.36 3.31 -14.64
N ILE A 215 2.46 2.90 -15.91
CA ILE A 215 3.59 2.11 -16.43
C ILE A 215 4.87 2.94 -16.41
N THR A 216 4.83 4.18 -16.90
CA THR A 216 5.99 5.09 -16.83
C THR A 216 6.44 5.27 -15.38
N GLN A 217 5.51 5.44 -14.44
CA GLN A 217 5.84 5.56 -13.03
C GLN A 217 6.52 4.31 -12.47
N MET A 218 6.02 3.11 -12.81
CA MET A 218 6.66 1.86 -12.42
C MET A 218 8.10 1.77 -12.95
N VAL A 219 8.32 2.13 -14.21
CA VAL A 219 9.65 2.13 -14.85
C VAL A 219 10.58 3.13 -14.18
N MET A 220 10.14 4.39 -14.03
CA MET A 220 10.99 5.46 -13.53
C MET A 220 11.33 5.31 -12.04
N SER A 221 10.37 4.84 -11.23
CA SER A 221 10.58 4.65 -9.79
C SER A 221 11.15 3.29 -9.40
N GLY A 222 11.13 2.30 -10.31
CA GLY A 222 11.41 0.90 -9.97
C GLY A 222 10.33 0.24 -9.09
N ASN A 223 9.24 0.95 -8.77
CA ASN A 223 8.24 0.50 -7.82
C ASN A 223 6.88 0.20 -8.48
N ARG A 224 6.46 -1.07 -8.41
CA ARG A 224 5.17 -1.55 -8.92
C ARG A 224 3.97 -1.25 -8.01
N ILE A 225 4.21 -0.76 -6.79
CA ILE A 225 3.17 -0.63 -5.76
C ILE A 225 1.99 0.22 -6.24
N PHE A 226 2.23 1.34 -6.95
CA PHE A 226 1.16 2.23 -7.40
C PHE A 226 0.21 1.57 -8.41
N ILE A 227 0.72 0.68 -9.26
CA ILE A 227 -0.14 -0.11 -10.16
C ILE A 227 -0.97 -1.09 -9.35
N ALA A 228 -0.38 -1.74 -8.34
CA ALA A 228 -1.11 -2.62 -7.43
C ALA A 228 -2.19 -1.87 -6.64
N LEU A 229 -1.88 -0.71 -6.05
CA LEU A 229 -2.83 0.15 -5.34
C LEU A 229 -3.99 0.56 -6.24
N PHE A 230 -3.70 1.01 -7.46
CA PHE A 230 -4.72 1.36 -8.46
C PHE A 230 -5.57 0.13 -8.85
N GLY A 231 -4.94 -1.03 -9.09
CA GLY A 231 -5.61 -2.28 -9.43
C GLY A 231 -6.57 -2.74 -8.33
N LEU A 232 -6.15 -2.66 -7.06
CA LEU A 232 -6.98 -2.99 -5.91
C LEU A 232 -8.13 -2.00 -5.72
N ALA A 233 -7.90 -0.70 -5.92
CA ALA A 233 -8.96 0.32 -5.91
C ALA A 233 -9.98 0.07 -7.03
N PHE A 234 -9.52 -0.33 -8.22
CA PHE A 234 -10.36 -0.70 -9.35
C PHE A 234 -11.19 -1.96 -9.09
N LEU A 235 -10.58 -3.02 -8.54
CA LEU A 235 -11.27 -4.25 -8.14
C LEU A 235 -12.31 -3.99 -7.07
N THR A 236 -11.98 -3.17 -6.08
CA THR A 236 -12.89 -2.73 -5.02
C THR A 236 -14.09 -2.00 -5.62
N SER A 237 -13.84 -1.06 -6.54
CA SER A 237 -14.90 -0.34 -7.26
C SER A 237 -15.78 -1.29 -8.09
N CYS A 238 -15.18 -2.27 -8.77
CA CYS A 238 -15.93 -3.30 -9.50
C CYS A 238 -16.84 -4.12 -8.57
N TRP A 239 -16.33 -4.52 -7.40
CA TRP A 239 -17.09 -5.30 -6.43
C TRP A 239 -18.24 -4.49 -5.81
N VAL A 240 -17.99 -3.26 -5.36
CA VAL A 240 -19.01 -2.36 -4.80
C VAL A 240 -20.12 -2.13 -5.84
N TYR A 241 -19.76 -1.74 -7.06
CA TYR A 241 -20.72 -1.50 -8.16
C TYR A 241 -21.28 -2.77 -8.82
N GLY A 242 -20.94 -3.97 -8.34
CA GLY A 242 -21.50 -5.23 -8.83
C GLY A 242 -21.08 -5.63 -10.25
N ARG A 243 -19.90 -5.19 -10.70
CA ARG A 243 -19.32 -5.47 -12.04
C ARG A 243 -18.65 -6.84 -12.12
N LYS A 244 -19.40 -7.90 -11.79
CA LYS A 244 -18.90 -9.29 -11.73
C LYS A 244 -18.19 -9.75 -13.00
N GLN A 245 -18.69 -9.38 -14.18
CA GLN A 245 -18.07 -9.74 -15.46
C GLN A 245 -16.67 -9.15 -15.64
N MET A 246 -16.42 -7.94 -15.12
CA MET A 246 -15.09 -7.32 -15.20
C MET A 246 -14.13 -8.01 -14.24
N MET A 247 -14.59 -8.33 -13.02
CA MET A 247 -13.80 -9.10 -12.06
C MET A 247 -13.39 -10.46 -12.63
N LEU A 248 -14.32 -11.17 -13.30
CA LEU A 248 -14.01 -12.46 -13.94
C LEU A 248 -12.95 -12.31 -15.05
N LYS A 249 -13.06 -11.28 -15.89
CA LYS A 249 -12.06 -11.00 -16.93
C LYS A 249 -10.68 -10.72 -16.33
N LEU A 250 -10.63 -9.94 -15.25
CA LEU A 250 -9.38 -9.66 -14.54
C LEU A 250 -8.79 -10.91 -13.91
N LEU A 251 -9.62 -11.78 -13.34
CA LEU A 251 -9.16 -13.06 -12.79
C LEU A 251 -8.53 -13.93 -13.89
N ILE A 252 -9.14 -13.99 -15.07
CA ILE A 252 -8.59 -14.74 -16.22
C ILE A 252 -7.26 -14.14 -16.71
N ILE A 253 -7.13 -12.81 -16.71
CA ILE A 253 -5.92 -12.10 -17.17
C ILE A 253 -4.83 -12.09 -16.07
N SER A 254 -5.21 -12.32 -14.81
CA SER A 254 -4.30 -12.16 -13.66
C SER A 254 -3.01 -12.97 -13.77
N PRO A 255 -2.96 -14.24 -14.24
CA PRO A 255 -1.70 -14.98 -14.32
C PRO A 255 -0.64 -14.28 -15.18
N ALA A 256 -1.05 -13.67 -16.30
CA ALA A 256 -0.15 -12.91 -17.16
C ALA A 256 0.35 -11.62 -16.48
N VAL A 257 -0.53 -10.92 -15.76
CA VAL A 257 -0.17 -9.71 -15.01
C VAL A 257 0.78 -10.05 -13.86
N LEU A 258 0.52 -11.13 -13.13
CA LEU A 258 1.38 -11.63 -12.05
C LEU A 258 2.77 -11.98 -12.58
N LEU A 259 2.86 -12.67 -13.73
CA LEU A 259 4.12 -12.98 -14.38
C LEU A 259 4.91 -11.70 -14.73
N VAL A 260 4.26 -10.71 -15.36
CA VAL A 260 4.91 -9.43 -15.69
C VAL A 260 5.42 -8.73 -14.43
N PHE A 261 4.65 -8.76 -13.33
CA PHE A 261 5.05 -8.15 -12.07
C PHE A 261 6.22 -8.90 -11.42
N SER A 262 6.23 -10.22 -11.50
CA SER A 262 7.33 -11.07 -11.03
C SER A 262 8.61 -10.80 -11.81
N VAL A 263 8.54 -10.80 -13.15
CA VAL A 263 9.68 -10.48 -14.02
C VAL A 263 10.18 -9.07 -13.75
N TRP A 264 9.28 -8.09 -13.57
CA TRP A 264 9.67 -6.72 -13.25
C TRP A 264 10.41 -6.60 -11.91
N ALA A 265 10.02 -7.37 -10.89
CA ALA A 265 10.75 -7.35 -9.60
C ALA A 265 12.19 -7.79 -9.74
N TYR A 266 12.45 -8.73 -10.64
CA TYR A 266 13.80 -9.15 -11.00
C TYR A 266 14.50 -8.07 -11.82
N VAL A 267 13.88 -7.62 -12.91
CA VAL A 267 14.57 -6.81 -13.94
C VAL A 267 14.82 -5.35 -13.56
N ARG A 268 14.08 -4.81 -12.59
CA ARG A 268 14.15 -3.39 -12.22
C ARG A 268 15.51 -2.90 -11.70
N HIS A 269 16.50 -3.78 -11.53
CA HIS A 269 17.83 -3.42 -11.05
C HIS A 269 18.74 -2.89 -12.15
N ASP A 270 18.69 -3.48 -13.35
CA ASP A 270 19.39 -3.02 -14.54
C ASP A 270 18.54 -3.24 -15.81
N ILE A 271 17.96 -2.16 -16.33
CA ILE A 271 17.10 -2.25 -17.52
C ILE A 271 17.93 -2.38 -18.80
N SER A 272 19.25 -2.19 -18.76
CA SER A 272 20.10 -2.24 -19.95
C SER A 272 20.26 -3.64 -20.53
N ASP A 273 20.12 -4.68 -19.70
CA ASP A 273 20.22 -6.08 -20.11
C ASP A 273 18.93 -6.88 -19.88
N LEU A 274 17.81 -6.26 -20.24
CA LEU A 274 16.48 -6.87 -20.21
C LEU A 274 16.43 -8.30 -20.80
N GLY A 275 17.18 -8.54 -21.88
CA GLY A 275 17.16 -9.83 -22.58
C GLY A 275 17.78 -10.95 -21.75
N GLU A 276 18.99 -10.73 -21.22
CA GLU A 276 19.70 -11.71 -20.41
C GLU A 276 19.04 -11.90 -19.05
N GLU A 277 18.54 -10.83 -18.43
CA GLU A 277 17.84 -10.93 -17.15
C GLU A 277 16.53 -11.70 -17.23
N ILE A 278 15.74 -11.52 -18.30
CA ILE A 278 14.53 -12.32 -18.51
C ILE A 278 14.88 -13.78 -18.75
N ALA A 279 15.94 -14.05 -19.53
CA ALA A 279 16.39 -15.41 -19.79
C ALA A 279 16.90 -16.11 -18.53
N SER A 280 17.68 -15.41 -17.70
CA SER A 280 18.16 -15.91 -16.41
C SER A 280 17.01 -16.17 -15.43
N HIS A 281 16.03 -15.26 -15.34
CA HIS A 281 14.82 -15.48 -14.53
C HIS A 281 14.01 -16.72 -15.00
N ALA A 282 13.89 -16.91 -16.32
CA ALA A 282 13.21 -18.08 -16.88
C ALA A 282 13.96 -19.38 -16.53
N GLN A 283 15.28 -19.36 -16.49
CA GLN A 283 16.12 -20.52 -16.20
C GLN A 283 16.38 -20.75 -14.70
N ALA A 284 16.17 -19.73 -13.86
CA ALA A 284 16.42 -19.80 -12.43
C ALA A 284 15.58 -20.91 -11.78
N ASP A 285 16.24 -21.72 -10.94
CA ASP A 285 15.56 -22.68 -10.07
C ASP A 285 15.03 -21.94 -8.85
N VAL A 286 13.77 -21.52 -8.95
CA VAL A 286 13.04 -20.83 -7.87
C VAL A 286 12.10 -21.78 -7.13
N GLY A 287 12.30 -23.10 -7.27
CA GLY A 287 11.42 -24.13 -6.74
C GLY A 287 10.00 -24.02 -7.29
N ASN A 288 9.01 -23.85 -6.40
CA ASN A 288 7.62 -23.68 -6.80
C ASN A 288 7.36 -22.26 -7.35
N ARG A 289 7.50 -22.10 -8.68
CA ARG A 289 7.28 -20.83 -9.41
C ARG A 289 5.93 -20.17 -9.10
N VAL A 290 4.87 -20.94 -8.92
CA VAL A 290 3.53 -20.38 -8.63
C VAL A 290 3.54 -19.73 -7.25
N THR A 291 4.07 -20.43 -6.25
CA THR A 291 4.19 -19.90 -4.89
C THR A 291 5.10 -18.67 -4.84
N THR A 292 6.26 -18.72 -5.49
CA THR A 292 7.19 -17.57 -5.59
C THR A 292 6.50 -16.36 -6.25
N THR A 293 5.83 -16.56 -7.39
CA THR A 293 5.10 -15.48 -8.09
C THR A 293 4.01 -14.87 -7.19
N LEU A 294 3.29 -15.69 -6.43
CA LEU A 294 2.25 -15.23 -5.52
C LEU A 294 2.84 -14.48 -4.31
N ILE A 295 3.93 -14.98 -3.71
CA ILE A 295 4.65 -14.29 -2.64
C ILE A 295 5.17 -12.96 -3.15
N ASP A 296 5.83 -12.91 -4.30
CA ASP A 296 6.35 -11.66 -4.86
C ASP A 296 5.22 -10.66 -5.13
N THR A 297 4.13 -11.09 -5.79
CA THR A 297 3.07 -10.16 -6.15
C THR A 297 2.32 -9.64 -4.93
N THR A 298 2.13 -10.47 -3.90
CA THR A 298 1.44 -10.06 -2.66
C THR A 298 2.37 -9.40 -1.64
N GLU A 299 3.64 -9.19 -2.00
CA GLU A 299 4.69 -8.69 -1.10
C GLU A 299 4.80 -9.57 0.17
N GLY A 300 4.64 -10.89 0.00
CA GLY A 300 4.56 -11.88 1.06
C GLY A 300 5.84 -12.03 1.89
N SER A 301 6.98 -11.58 1.38
CA SER A 301 8.22 -11.43 2.16
C SER A 301 8.01 -10.52 3.39
N CYS A 302 7.15 -9.51 3.31
CA CYS A 302 6.79 -8.66 4.44
C CYS A 302 6.03 -9.44 5.54
N VAL A 303 5.24 -10.45 5.16
CA VAL A 303 4.57 -11.34 6.12
C VAL A 303 5.52 -12.36 6.71
N MET A 304 6.51 -12.84 5.94
CA MET A 304 7.57 -13.67 6.49
C MET A 304 8.37 -12.90 7.54
N ILE A 305 8.77 -11.66 7.23
CA ILE A 305 9.44 -10.77 8.19
C ILE A 305 8.54 -10.53 9.40
N LEU A 306 7.23 -10.28 9.22
CA LEU A 306 6.28 -10.17 10.34
C LEU A 306 6.28 -11.39 11.25
N LEU A 307 6.31 -12.61 10.70
CA LEU A 307 6.37 -13.84 11.50
C LEU A 307 7.66 -13.90 12.33
N HIS A 308 8.80 -13.55 11.72
CA HIS A 308 10.09 -13.45 12.40
C HIS A 308 10.11 -12.37 13.47
N MET A 309 9.53 -11.20 13.20
CA MET A 309 9.46 -10.11 14.16
C MET A 309 8.69 -10.51 15.41
N VAL A 310 7.61 -11.30 15.28
CA VAL A 310 6.86 -11.80 16.45
C VAL A 310 7.70 -12.78 17.28
N ASN A 311 8.60 -13.54 16.65
CA ASN A 311 9.50 -14.45 17.36
C ASN A 311 10.70 -13.74 18.01
N ASP A 312 11.27 -12.77 17.31
CA ASP A 312 12.56 -12.18 17.65
C ASP A 312 12.44 -10.98 18.60
N PHE A 313 11.40 -10.15 18.48
CA PHE A 313 11.24 -8.99 19.35
C PHE A 313 10.74 -9.37 20.75
N GLY A 314 11.51 -8.98 21.77
CA GLY A 314 11.35 -9.39 23.17
C GLY A 314 12.23 -10.56 23.59
N SER A 315 12.94 -11.20 22.64
CA SER A 315 13.84 -12.33 22.90
C SER A 315 15.26 -12.06 22.36
N LYS A 316 15.37 -11.86 21.04
CA LYS A 316 16.61 -11.60 20.29
C LYS A 316 16.88 -10.11 20.14
N PHE A 317 15.82 -9.32 19.94
CA PHE A 317 15.88 -7.87 19.82
C PHE A 317 15.02 -7.23 20.90
N ASP A 318 15.46 -6.12 21.47
CA ASP A 318 14.64 -5.34 22.38
C ASP A 318 13.46 -4.70 21.64
N TYR A 319 12.33 -4.55 22.34
CA TYR A 319 11.23 -3.75 21.81
C TYR A 319 11.67 -2.29 21.57
N LEU A 320 11.08 -1.65 20.58
CA LEU A 320 11.41 -0.28 20.19
C LEU A 320 10.65 0.78 20.99
N TYR A 321 9.66 0.40 21.80
CA TYR A 321 8.92 1.27 22.72
C TYR A 321 8.37 2.57 22.09
N GLY A 322 7.97 2.54 20.81
CA GLY A 322 7.39 3.67 20.10
C GLY A 322 8.42 4.57 19.39
N VAL A 323 9.71 4.23 19.42
CA VAL A 323 10.76 5.06 18.80
C VAL A 323 10.52 5.28 17.31
N SER A 324 10.07 4.28 16.56
CA SER A 324 9.79 4.45 15.12
C SER A 324 8.71 5.50 14.85
N TYR A 325 7.68 5.56 15.70
CA TYR A 325 6.56 6.51 15.57
C TYR A 325 6.98 7.95 15.80
N THR A 326 8.02 8.21 16.58
CA THR A 326 8.51 9.58 16.83
C THR A 326 8.96 10.28 15.53
N LYS A 327 9.36 9.50 14.52
CA LYS A 327 9.82 10.02 13.23
C LYS A 327 8.72 10.72 12.45
N ALA A 328 7.46 10.38 12.67
CA ALA A 328 6.32 11.09 12.08
C ALA A 328 6.33 12.60 12.38
N ILE A 329 6.95 13.00 13.49
CA ILE A 329 7.07 14.40 13.92
C ILE A 329 8.50 14.92 13.74
N THR A 330 9.52 14.08 13.97
CA THR A 330 10.93 14.50 13.92
C THR A 330 11.55 14.47 12.52
N PHE A 331 10.84 14.01 11.48
CA PHE A 331 11.38 13.92 10.12
C PHE A 331 11.92 15.24 9.57
N VAL A 332 11.31 16.37 9.97
CA VAL A 332 11.72 17.72 9.57
C VAL A 332 13.02 18.19 10.22
N LEU A 333 13.43 17.54 11.32
CA LEU A 333 14.64 17.93 12.04
C LEU A 333 15.86 17.35 11.32
N PRO A 334 16.81 18.18 10.87
CA PRO A 334 18.02 17.71 10.23
C PRO A 334 18.87 16.92 11.22
N ARG A 335 19.65 15.94 10.74
CA ARG A 335 20.55 15.15 11.61
C ARG A 335 21.62 16.00 12.32
N ARG A 336 21.88 17.22 11.83
CA ARG A 336 22.77 18.18 12.53
C ARG A 336 22.19 18.66 13.87
N ILE A 337 20.87 18.75 13.98
CA ILE A 337 20.17 19.19 15.19
C ILE A 337 19.78 17.98 16.05
N TYR A 338 19.39 16.87 15.41
CA TYR A 338 19.10 15.61 16.08
C TYR A 338 19.94 14.48 15.49
N PRO A 339 21.21 14.31 15.93
CA PRO A 339 22.13 13.30 15.40
C PRO A 339 21.57 11.89 15.53
N ASP A 340 21.02 11.56 16.70
CA ASP A 340 20.47 10.24 17.04
C ASP A 340 19.03 10.05 16.53
N LYS A 341 18.60 10.82 15.53
CA LYS A 341 17.27 10.67 14.90
C LYS A 341 17.11 9.22 14.41
N PRO A 342 16.01 8.54 14.75
CA PRO A 342 15.83 7.14 14.37
C PRO A 342 15.83 6.97 12.84
N ASN A 343 16.39 5.84 12.39
CA ASN A 343 16.27 5.39 11.00
C ASN A 343 14.80 5.12 10.65
N ASN A 344 14.47 5.06 9.35
CA ASN A 344 13.12 4.63 8.95
C ASN A 344 12.95 3.18 9.40
N PHE A 345 11.72 2.79 9.74
CA PHE A 345 11.49 1.45 10.27
C PHE A 345 11.98 0.32 9.33
N PRO A 346 11.76 0.37 8.00
CA PRO A 346 12.33 -0.59 7.04
C PRO A 346 13.87 -0.70 7.06
N THR A 347 14.57 0.44 7.20
CA THR A 347 16.03 0.48 7.29
C THR A 347 16.51 -0.10 8.62
N LEU A 348 15.81 0.21 9.72
CA LEU A 348 16.12 -0.37 11.02
C LEU A 348 15.95 -1.89 11.01
N LEU A 349 14.92 -2.42 10.35
CA LEU A 349 14.77 -3.86 10.20
C LEU A 349 15.89 -4.47 9.35
N ALA A 350 16.30 -3.81 8.27
CA ALA A 350 17.47 -4.24 7.49
C ALA A 350 18.74 -4.26 8.35
N ASP A 351 18.99 -3.24 9.18
CA ASP A 351 20.15 -3.23 10.07
C ASP A 351 20.18 -4.42 11.05
N LEU A 352 19.01 -4.89 11.50
CA LEU A 352 18.86 -6.01 12.43
C LEU A 352 18.96 -7.38 11.74
N TYR A 353 18.26 -7.54 10.63
CA TYR A 353 18.15 -8.81 9.91
C TYR A 353 19.26 -9.00 8.89
N GLU A 354 19.76 -7.95 8.24
CA GLU A 354 20.83 -7.94 7.22
C GLU A 354 22.00 -7.00 7.59
N PRO A 355 22.69 -7.26 8.71
CA PRO A 355 23.73 -6.34 9.18
C PRO A 355 24.87 -6.21 8.17
N GLY A 356 25.14 -4.98 7.74
CA GLY A 356 26.22 -4.65 6.79
C GLY A 356 25.73 -4.42 5.36
N GLU A 357 24.49 -4.76 5.03
CA GLU A 357 23.90 -4.52 3.71
C GLU A 357 23.20 -3.15 3.67
N ILE A 358 23.42 -2.39 2.59
CA ILE A 358 22.75 -1.10 2.38
C ILE A 358 21.40 -1.36 1.71
N THR A 359 20.41 -1.71 2.53
CA THR A 359 19.09 -2.15 2.05
C THR A 359 17.94 -1.65 2.94
N SER A 360 16.72 -2.04 2.60
CA SER A 360 15.52 -1.81 3.41
C SER A 360 14.60 -3.00 3.30
N LEU A 361 14.10 -3.48 4.44
CA LEU A 361 13.18 -4.60 4.49
C LEU A 361 11.73 -4.12 4.55
N GLY A 362 10.88 -4.71 3.73
CA GLY A 362 9.45 -4.42 3.76
C GLY A 362 8.85 -4.79 5.12
N ALA A 363 8.03 -3.89 5.67
CA ALA A 363 7.49 -4.02 7.01
C ALA A 363 5.99 -3.78 6.99
N THR A 364 5.23 -4.68 7.61
CA THR A 364 3.79 -4.47 7.77
C THR A 364 3.51 -3.55 8.96
N GLN A 365 2.40 -2.81 8.94
CA GLN A 365 1.97 -2.00 10.09
C GLN A 365 1.79 -2.84 11.37
N LEU A 366 1.34 -4.09 11.22
CA LEU A 366 1.24 -5.03 12.35
C LEU A 366 2.63 -5.41 12.88
N GLY A 367 3.62 -5.59 11.99
CA GLY A 367 5.00 -5.84 12.37
C GLY A 367 5.56 -4.67 13.17
N GLU A 368 5.36 -3.44 12.68
CA GLU A 368 5.80 -2.24 13.40
C GLU A 368 5.11 -2.09 14.77
N LEU A 369 3.81 -2.34 14.86
CA LEU A 369 3.09 -2.37 16.13
C LEU A 369 3.68 -3.41 17.09
N TYR A 370 4.01 -4.60 16.61
CA TYR A 370 4.60 -5.66 17.45
C TYR A 370 6.02 -5.31 17.89
N ALA A 371 6.89 -4.84 16.98
CA ALA A 371 8.25 -4.44 17.33
C ALA A 371 8.29 -3.31 18.37
N ASN A 372 7.29 -2.43 18.38
CA ASN A 372 7.22 -1.34 19.35
C ASN A 372 6.51 -1.73 20.67
N PHE A 373 5.47 -2.55 20.61
CA PHE A 373 4.55 -2.75 21.74
C PHE A 373 4.33 -4.22 22.13
N GLY A 374 5.02 -5.16 21.49
CA GLY A 374 4.88 -6.60 21.72
C GLY A 374 3.44 -7.09 21.55
N PHE A 375 2.97 -7.92 22.50
CA PHE A 375 1.62 -8.47 22.50
C PHE A 375 0.50 -7.43 22.56
N LEU A 376 0.77 -6.20 23.00
CA LEU A 376 -0.24 -5.14 22.99
C LEU A 376 -0.70 -4.80 21.55
N SER A 377 0.13 -5.11 20.54
CA SER A 377 -0.22 -4.98 19.11
C SER A 377 -1.54 -5.69 18.72
N VAL A 378 -1.87 -6.80 19.38
CA VAL A 378 -3.13 -7.56 19.17
C VAL A 378 -4.35 -6.68 19.47
N LEU A 379 -4.24 -5.76 20.43
CA LEU A 379 -5.28 -4.80 20.78
C LEU A 379 -5.13 -3.47 20.05
N LEU A 380 -3.91 -3.08 19.65
CA LEU A 380 -3.71 -1.81 18.95
C LEU A 380 -4.26 -1.82 17.51
N LEU A 381 -4.10 -2.93 16.77
CA LEU A 381 -4.63 -3.04 15.41
C LEU A 381 -6.17 -2.85 15.32
N PRO A 382 -6.99 -3.48 16.19
CA PRO A 382 -8.43 -3.18 16.22
C PRO A 382 -8.73 -1.75 16.68
N VAL A 383 -7.97 -1.17 17.62
CA VAL A 383 -8.13 0.24 18.02
C VAL A 383 -7.87 1.18 16.84
N VAL A 384 -6.82 0.95 16.06
CA VAL A 384 -6.54 1.68 14.81
C VAL A 384 -7.72 1.51 13.85
N THR A 385 -8.21 0.28 13.66
CA THR A 385 -9.36 0.00 12.78
C THR A 385 -10.60 0.80 13.20
N VAL A 386 -10.93 0.84 14.50
CA VAL A 386 -12.05 1.63 15.04
C VAL A 386 -11.83 3.13 14.80
N GLY A 387 -10.63 3.65 15.06
CA GLY A 387 -10.27 5.03 14.80
C GLY A 387 -10.45 5.43 13.33
N LEU A 388 -10.03 4.57 12.40
CA LEU A 388 -10.21 4.77 10.97
C LEU A 388 -11.69 4.72 10.56
N MET A 389 -12.51 3.88 11.20
CA MET A 389 -13.95 3.92 10.97
C MET A 389 -14.58 5.22 11.42
N TRP A 390 -14.14 5.76 12.56
CA TRP A 390 -14.63 7.05 13.06
C TRP A 390 -14.25 8.17 12.11
N LEU A 391 -12.99 8.20 11.66
CA LEU A 391 -12.50 9.14 10.65
C LEU A 391 -13.27 9.03 9.33
N SER A 392 -13.59 7.81 8.90
CA SER A 392 -14.30 7.59 7.65
C SER A 392 -15.79 7.96 7.71
N ASN A 393 -16.40 7.91 8.89
CA ASN A 393 -17.81 8.26 9.07
C ASN A 393 -17.99 9.76 9.35
N ARG A 394 -17.08 10.40 10.11
CA ARG A 394 -17.19 11.79 10.54
C ARG A 394 -16.18 12.66 9.79
N PRO A 395 -16.62 13.70 9.06
CA PRO A 395 -15.66 14.64 8.50
C PRO A 395 -14.86 15.28 9.65
N PRO A 396 -13.52 15.27 9.58
CA PRO A 396 -12.73 15.91 10.61
C PRO A 396 -13.07 17.41 10.66
N PHE A 397 -13.38 17.90 11.86
CA PHE A 397 -13.53 19.34 12.17
C PHE A 397 -14.67 20.08 11.45
N GLY A 398 -15.78 19.40 11.14
CA GLY A 398 -16.96 20.06 10.56
C GLY A 398 -16.75 20.58 9.14
N THR A 399 -15.67 20.16 8.47
CA THR A 399 -15.39 20.51 7.08
C THR A 399 -16.25 19.71 6.12
N GLU A 400 -16.52 20.24 4.93
CA GLU A 400 -17.20 19.49 3.88
C GLU A 400 -16.38 18.25 3.51
N LYS A 401 -17.03 17.08 3.41
CA LYS A 401 -16.37 15.88 2.88
C LYS A 401 -15.94 16.17 1.42
N HIS A 402 -14.67 15.90 1.12
CA HIS A 402 -14.11 16.07 -0.22
C HIS A 402 -13.80 14.71 -0.84
N VAL A 403 -14.30 14.47 -2.05
CA VAL A 403 -14.23 13.15 -2.69
C VAL A 403 -12.78 12.74 -3.02
N LEU A 404 -11.95 13.70 -3.42
CA LEU A 404 -10.53 13.46 -3.69
C LEU A 404 -9.77 13.06 -2.42
N ILE A 405 -10.06 13.72 -1.29
CA ILE A 405 -9.40 13.43 -0.01
C ILE A 405 -9.78 12.03 0.48
N GLU A 406 -11.06 11.64 0.35
CA GLU A 406 -11.51 10.28 0.66
C GLU A 406 -10.78 9.23 -0.19
N ALA A 407 -10.61 9.48 -1.50
CA ALA A 407 -9.87 8.59 -2.39
C ALA A 407 -8.37 8.50 -2.02
N VAL A 408 -7.75 9.63 -1.67
CA VAL A 408 -6.37 9.68 -1.19
C VAL A 408 -6.19 8.91 0.11
N LEU A 409 -7.10 9.09 1.07
CA LEU A 409 -7.11 8.33 2.32
C LEU A 409 -7.36 6.84 2.08
N PHE A 410 -8.23 6.46 1.13
CA PHE A 410 -8.40 5.06 0.74
C PHE A 410 -7.07 4.45 0.28
N LEU A 411 -6.37 5.08 -0.67
CA LEU A 411 -5.14 4.53 -1.22
C LEU A 411 -4.00 4.53 -0.20
N LEU A 412 -3.88 5.60 0.59
CA LEU A 412 -2.89 5.68 1.67
C LEU A 412 -3.12 4.62 2.73
N LEU A 413 -4.36 4.40 3.16
CA LEU A 413 -4.64 3.36 4.17
C LEU A 413 -4.46 1.95 3.62
N LEU A 414 -4.78 1.74 2.34
CA LEU A 414 -4.49 0.49 1.64
C LEU A 414 -2.97 0.23 1.63
N TRP A 415 -2.17 1.25 1.29
CA TRP A 415 -0.71 1.16 1.27
C TRP A 415 -0.09 1.07 2.67
N SER A 416 -0.67 1.74 3.67
CA SER A 416 -0.17 1.78 5.04
C SER A 416 -0.09 0.42 5.71
N VAL A 417 -0.81 -0.59 5.20
CA VAL A 417 -0.67 -1.96 5.70
C VAL A 417 0.73 -2.52 5.44
N LEU A 418 1.38 -2.07 4.35
CA LEU A 418 2.71 -2.48 3.88
C LEU A 418 3.80 -1.40 4.10
N ALA A 419 3.42 -0.19 4.50
CA ALA A 419 4.36 0.89 4.76
C ALA A 419 4.48 1.12 6.26
N SER A 420 5.61 1.70 6.68
CA SER A 420 5.74 2.15 8.05
C SER A 420 4.80 3.31 8.36
N PHE A 421 4.49 3.48 9.64
CA PHE A 421 3.59 4.51 10.11
C PHE A 421 4.09 5.91 9.74
N GLU A 422 5.39 6.18 9.95
CA GLU A 422 5.97 7.49 9.65
C GLU A 422 5.87 7.83 8.16
N ASP A 423 6.15 6.86 7.29
CA ASP A 423 6.11 7.06 5.85
C ASP A 423 4.69 7.36 5.36
N SER A 424 3.72 6.61 5.87
CA SER A 424 2.30 6.80 5.58
C SER A 424 1.81 8.16 6.08
N PHE A 425 2.16 8.53 7.31
CA PHE A 425 1.76 9.78 7.93
C PHE A 425 2.36 11.00 7.22
N ILE A 426 3.67 10.99 6.95
CA ILE A 426 4.36 12.07 6.25
C ILE A 426 3.77 12.23 4.84
N THR A 427 3.56 11.13 4.13
CA THR A 427 2.96 11.17 2.79
C THR A 427 1.54 11.75 2.82
N LEU A 428 0.74 11.43 3.84
CA LEU A 428 -0.57 12.04 4.04
C LEU A 428 -0.47 13.56 4.22
N VAL A 429 0.44 14.03 5.08
CA VAL A 429 0.65 15.47 5.32
C VAL A 429 1.00 16.19 4.02
N PHE A 430 1.98 15.69 3.27
CA PHE A 430 2.36 16.29 1.98
C PHE A 430 1.23 16.21 0.95
N ALA A 431 0.48 15.12 0.89
CA ALA A 431 -0.64 15.00 -0.04
C ALA A 431 -1.74 16.02 0.26
N LEU A 432 -2.08 16.22 1.54
CA LEU A 432 -3.03 17.25 1.96
C LEU A 432 -2.51 18.65 1.64
N LEU A 433 -1.23 18.93 1.89
CA LEU A 433 -0.61 20.22 1.54
C LEU A 433 -0.69 20.48 0.03
N LEU A 434 -0.32 19.52 -0.82
CA LEU A 434 -0.40 19.67 -2.27
C LEU A 434 -1.84 19.89 -2.75
N ILE A 435 -2.81 19.13 -2.22
CA ILE A 435 -4.23 19.31 -2.54
C ILE A 435 -4.66 20.75 -2.22
N ARG A 436 -4.32 21.26 -1.02
CA ARG A 436 -4.68 22.61 -0.59
C ARG A 436 -3.97 23.69 -1.39
N CYS A 437 -2.65 23.57 -1.58
CA CYS A 437 -1.83 24.54 -2.32
C CYS A 437 -2.33 24.70 -3.77
N PHE A 438 -2.71 23.61 -4.43
CA PHE A 438 -3.23 23.67 -5.81
C PHE A 438 -4.76 23.73 -5.89
N THR A 439 -5.46 23.80 -4.76
CA THR A 439 -6.93 23.85 -4.67
C THR A 439 -7.62 22.73 -5.46
N PHE A 440 -7.09 21.50 -5.35
CA PHE A 440 -7.64 20.34 -6.06
C PHE A 440 -9.00 19.92 -5.52
N GLU A 441 -9.30 20.22 -4.26
CA GLU A 441 -10.56 19.87 -3.60
C GLU A 441 -11.76 20.73 -4.04
N ARG A 442 -11.51 21.92 -4.60
CA ARG A 442 -12.58 22.81 -5.07
C ARG A 442 -13.39 22.13 -6.17
N HIS A 443 -14.71 22.13 -6.01
CA HIS A 443 -15.69 21.50 -6.91
C HIS A 443 -15.70 19.96 -6.94
N LEU A 444 -15.17 19.32 -5.90
CA LEU A 444 -15.25 17.87 -5.67
C LEU A 444 -15.78 17.57 -4.26
N SER A 445 -17.06 17.88 -4.01
CA SER A 445 -17.71 17.74 -2.70
C SER A 445 -18.97 16.87 -2.74
N PHE A 446 -19.42 16.40 -1.58
CA PHE A 446 -20.63 15.59 -1.44
C PHE A 446 -21.93 16.42 -1.35
N SER A 447 -21.87 17.75 -1.45
CA SER A 447 -23.01 18.64 -1.18
C SER A 447 -23.68 19.15 -2.46
N GLY A 448 -24.93 18.78 -2.67
CA GLY A 448 -25.85 19.43 -3.62
C GLY A 448 -26.48 20.73 -3.09
N SER A 449 -26.21 21.12 -1.84
CA SER A 449 -26.90 22.26 -1.19
C SER A 449 -26.35 23.64 -1.58
N LEU A 450 -25.12 23.71 -2.10
CA LEU A 450 -24.52 24.95 -2.62
C LEU A 450 -25.17 25.43 -3.93
N GLN A 451 -25.90 24.57 -4.66
CA GLN A 451 -26.61 24.96 -5.88
C GLN A 451 -27.79 25.90 -5.60
N LEU A 452 -28.57 25.68 -4.52
CA LEU A 452 -29.72 26.53 -4.20
C LEU A 452 -29.34 27.97 -3.79
N SER A 453 -28.09 28.19 -3.38
CA SER A 453 -27.59 29.51 -2.99
C SER A 453 -26.94 30.25 -4.15
N TYR A 454 -26.31 29.53 -5.09
CA TYR A 454 -25.71 30.14 -6.29
C TYR A 454 -26.72 30.36 -7.43
N GLU A 455 -27.70 29.48 -7.62
CA GLU A 455 -28.78 29.70 -8.59
C GLU A 455 -29.80 30.77 -8.14
N LYS A 456 -29.77 31.16 -6.85
CA LYS A 456 -30.52 32.34 -6.36
C LYS A 456 -29.73 33.65 -6.42
N ALA A 457 -28.42 33.57 -6.70
CA ALA A 457 -27.53 34.73 -6.76
C ALA A 457 -27.15 35.11 -8.20
N GLN A 458 -27.61 34.34 -9.19
CA GLN A 458 -27.66 34.69 -10.62
C GLN A 458 -29.11 34.99 -10.99
#